data_AF-K9VGW9-F1
#
_entry.id   AF-K9VGW9-F1
#
_cell.length_a   1.000
_cell.length_b   1.000
_cell.length_c   1.000
_cell.angle_alpha   90.00
_cell.angle_beta   90.00
_cell.angle_gamma   90.00
#
_symmetry.space_group_name_H-M   'P 1'
#
loop_
_entity.id
_entity.type
_entity.pdbx_description
1 polymer ?
#
loop_
_entity_poly.entity_id
_entity_poly.type
_entity_poly.pdbx_seq_one_letter_code
_entity_poly.pdbx_strand_id
1 'polypeptide(L)'
;MLKSKRDRGRILTASGLKKLNEALQEWSDRNNIRGTLTEIEAESGVGADTVSKIKQGREGADLSKIRQLFAAFEMTLAASDHRSAKLEEAENLNELDNLPPAGETASSSRIVKVFVSYRSAEPDRELGKQLETALSAIGHTVFTAENNIRLGDNWFDRINFFLQECDYLLILLPPTGNQSELLTYQVQQAKELQDSRPDRKPIILPIRVGFPLNAPLNHDLRGYLYRIKQREWKTSADTPIIIEEVLNLLAETPAPVIEETEDLAQKQLLEISSDEIPLPAAEPELPGGQVDVASQFYVERPPIEERCYQTIVQPSALIRIKAPRQMGKTSLMARILHHGARQGYCTVPLTFQLVDKAVFANLDKFLKWFCAYVGRELHLPNQLDDYWDDIFGSKVNCKDYFEKYILPQIDSPLILGLDEIDRVFQYPDIAEDFLGLLRAWHEESKRRDIWKKLRLIVVHSTEVYIPMNINQSPFNVGLPVDLPEFNSQQIQDLAARHNLNWSEAQVEELMAIVGGHPYLVRVALYHISRSGLTLDELKETAIADAGIYSDHLRRQLWNLEEYPELAQGMREIAAADSPVPLKAMQAFKLDSLGLVKLQGNECVPRCELYRQYFRSHLSAIV
;
A
#
# COMPACT_ATOMS: atom_id res chain seq x y z
N MET A 1 2.43 30.69 -53.73
CA MET A 1 1.84 29.38 -53.36
C MET A 1 2.54 28.85 -52.11
N LEU A 2 1.93 29.03 -50.94
CA LEU A 2 2.45 28.48 -49.68
C LEU A 2 2.25 26.95 -49.67
N LYS A 3 3.33 26.19 -49.43
CA LYS A 3 3.28 24.74 -49.18
C LYS A 3 2.64 24.49 -47.81
N SER A 4 1.56 23.72 -47.79
CA SER A 4 0.84 23.27 -46.60
C SER A 4 1.78 22.58 -45.59
N LYS A 5 1.79 23.07 -44.36
CA LYS A 5 2.54 22.54 -43.21
C LYS A 5 1.85 21.23 -42.78
N ARG A 6 2.55 20.09 -42.85
CA ARG A 6 2.01 18.79 -42.42
C ARG A 6 1.67 18.82 -40.92
N ASP A 7 0.41 18.60 -40.58
CA ASP A 7 -0.10 18.47 -39.21
C ASP A 7 0.39 17.14 -38.62
N ARG A 8 1.51 17.17 -37.89
CA ARG A 8 2.12 15.99 -37.27
C ARG A 8 1.73 15.94 -35.80
N GLY A 9 0.85 15.00 -35.45
CA GLY A 9 0.46 14.64 -34.08
C GLY A 9 -1.03 14.79 -33.81
N ARG A 10 -1.79 13.70 -33.98
CA ARG A 10 -3.19 13.61 -33.51
C ARG A 10 -3.27 12.62 -32.35
N ILE A 11 -4.10 12.93 -31.37
CA ILE A 11 -4.39 12.06 -30.22
C ILE A 11 -5.88 11.68 -30.27
N LEU A 12 -6.21 10.43 -29.94
CA LEU A 12 -7.60 10.01 -29.78
C LEU A 12 -8.21 10.64 -28.52
N THR A 13 -9.44 11.14 -28.63
CA THR A 13 -10.21 11.56 -27.44
C THR A 13 -10.65 10.33 -26.65
N ALA A 14 -11.11 10.50 -25.40
CA ALA A 14 -11.65 9.39 -24.60
C ALA A 14 -12.76 8.61 -25.33
N SER A 15 -13.61 9.32 -26.09
CA SER A 15 -14.61 8.73 -26.98
C SER A 15 -13.98 7.88 -28.09
N GLY A 16 -12.96 8.41 -28.79
CA GLY A 16 -12.28 7.69 -29.86
C GLY A 16 -11.53 6.45 -29.35
N LEU A 17 -10.92 6.53 -28.17
CA LEU A 17 -10.17 5.43 -27.56
C LEU A 17 -11.09 4.31 -27.07
N LYS A 18 -12.26 4.68 -26.51
CA LYS A 18 -13.31 3.73 -26.15
C LYS A 18 -13.81 2.95 -27.37
N LYS A 19 -14.17 3.66 -28.46
CA LYS A 19 -14.59 3.03 -29.73
C LYS A 19 -13.56 2.05 -30.28
N LEU A 20 -12.28 2.44 -30.26
CA LEU A 20 -11.20 1.59 -30.75
C LEU A 20 -11.04 0.31 -29.90
N ASN A 21 -11.11 0.41 -28.57
CA ASN A 21 -10.98 -0.74 -27.69
C ASN A 21 -12.16 -1.71 -27.82
N GLU A 22 -13.39 -1.19 -27.97
CA GLU A 22 -14.59 -2.01 -28.20
C GLU A 22 -14.48 -2.80 -29.50
N ALA A 23 -14.08 -2.15 -30.60
CA ALA A 23 -13.91 -2.83 -31.89
C ALA A 23 -12.77 -3.87 -31.90
N LEU A 24 -11.67 -3.59 -31.20
CA LEU A 24 -10.57 -4.55 -31.04
C LEU A 24 -11.00 -5.77 -30.22
N GLN A 25 -11.82 -5.57 -29.19
CA GLN A 25 -12.38 -6.65 -28.39
C GLN A 25 -13.30 -7.54 -29.24
N GLU A 26 -14.25 -6.94 -29.97
CA GLU A 26 -15.15 -7.67 -30.87
C GLU A 26 -14.41 -8.43 -31.98
N TRP A 27 -13.32 -7.87 -32.49
CA TRP A 27 -12.47 -8.54 -33.47
C TRP A 27 -11.70 -9.71 -32.84
N SER A 28 -11.17 -9.54 -31.63
CA SER A 28 -10.45 -10.59 -30.88
C SER A 28 -11.36 -11.78 -30.61
N ASP A 29 -12.60 -11.50 -30.19
CA ASP A 29 -13.62 -12.50 -29.88
C ASP A 29 -14.09 -13.23 -31.15
N ARG A 30 -14.30 -12.51 -32.26
CA ARG A 30 -14.69 -13.10 -33.55
C ARG A 30 -13.62 -14.05 -34.13
N ASN A 31 -12.34 -13.76 -33.90
CA ASN A 31 -11.23 -14.52 -34.48
C ASN A 31 -10.58 -15.51 -33.50
N ASN A 32 -11.05 -15.55 -32.24
CA ASN A 32 -10.51 -16.40 -31.17
C ASN A 32 -8.98 -16.23 -30.98
N ILE A 33 -8.53 -14.97 -30.98
CA ILE A 33 -7.13 -14.55 -30.78
C ILE A 33 -7.03 -13.63 -29.57
N ARG A 34 -5.80 -13.27 -29.16
CA ARG A 34 -5.56 -12.49 -27.92
C ARG A 34 -5.56 -10.97 -28.11
N GLY A 35 -5.54 -10.48 -29.34
CA GLY A 35 -5.55 -9.04 -29.62
C GLY A 35 -4.23 -8.35 -29.25
N THR A 36 -3.11 -9.06 -29.37
CA THR A 36 -1.76 -8.53 -29.13
C THR A 36 -1.38 -7.46 -30.15
N LEU A 37 -0.43 -6.57 -29.82
CA LEU A 37 0.01 -5.51 -30.73
C LEU A 37 0.52 -6.05 -32.07
N THR A 38 1.15 -7.23 -32.06
CA THR A 38 1.66 -7.91 -33.26
C THR A 38 0.52 -8.44 -34.15
N GLU A 39 -0.56 -8.94 -33.55
CA GLU A 39 -1.75 -9.39 -34.28
C GLU A 39 -2.52 -8.19 -34.87
N ILE A 40 -2.60 -7.08 -34.13
CA ILE A 40 -3.22 -5.83 -34.61
C ILE A 40 -2.38 -5.22 -35.75
N GLU A 41 -1.05 -5.27 -35.66
CA GLU A 41 -0.17 -4.84 -36.74
C GLU A 41 -0.36 -5.67 -38.02
N ALA A 42 -0.47 -7.00 -37.88
CA ALA A 42 -0.70 -7.90 -39.00
C ALA A 42 -2.03 -7.62 -39.72
N GLU A 43 -3.08 -7.26 -38.99
CA GLU A 43 -4.41 -6.96 -39.54
C GLU A 43 -4.50 -5.53 -40.11
N SER A 44 -3.96 -4.54 -39.40
CA SER A 44 -4.12 -3.12 -39.75
C SER A 44 -3.03 -2.55 -40.67
N GLY A 45 -1.88 -3.23 -40.76
CA GLY A 45 -0.68 -2.71 -41.42
C GLY A 45 -0.09 -1.47 -40.73
N VAL A 46 -0.50 -1.18 -39.48
CA VAL A 46 0.03 -0.11 -38.65
C VAL A 46 1.02 -0.71 -37.66
N GLY A 47 2.27 -0.27 -37.69
CA GLY A 47 3.33 -0.84 -36.85
C GLY A 47 3.00 -0.85 -35.35
N ALA A 48 3.38 -1.90 -34.63
CA ALA A 48 3.05 -2.13 -33.21
C ALA A 48 3.37 -0.94 -32.30
N ASP A 49 4.50 -0.25 -32.52
CA ASP A 49 4.86 0.97 -31.78
C ASP A 49 3.88 2.12 -32.01
N THR A 50 3.33 2.22 -33.22
CA THR A 50 2.32 3.25 -33.55
C THR A 50 0.97 2.87 -32.93
N VAL A 51 0.57 1.59 -33.00
CA VAL A 51 -0.66 1.09 -32.36
C VAL A 51 -0.60 1.31 -30.84
N SER A 52 0.54 1.01 -30.21
CA SER A 52 0.79 1.25 -28.79
C SER A 52 0.64 2.72 -28.43
N LYS A 53 1.23 3.64 -29.22
CA LYS A 53 1.08 5.09 -29.01
C LYS A 53 -0.37 5.57 -29.15
N ILE A 54 -1.12 5.04 -30.13
CA ILE A 54 -2.54 5.36 -30.34
C ILE A 54 -3.38 4.88 -29.13
N LYS A 55 -3.16 3.65 -28.66
CA LYS A 55 -3.87 3.07 -27.50
C LYS A 55 -3.53 3.75 -26.18
N GLN A 56 -2.34 4.36 -26.07
CA GLN A 56 -1.90 5.10 -24.87
C GLN A 56 -2.22 6.60 -24.93
N GLY A 57 -2.88 7.08 -25.99
CA GLY A 57 -3.22 8.50 -26.14
C GLY A 57 -2.00 9.42 -26.25
N ARG A 58 -0.84 8.92 -26.68
CA ARG A 58 0.41 9.68 -26.75
C ARG A 58 0.59 10.35 -28.11
N GLU A 59 1.31 11.48 -28.14
CA GLU A 59 1.70 12.14 -29.40
C GLU A 59 2.63 11.24 -30.23
N GLY A 60 2.32 11.10 -31.52
CA GLY A 60 3.19 10.39 -32.46
C GLY A 60 2.48 9.67 -33.60
N ALA A 61 1.15 9.58 -33.59
CA ALA A 61 0.39 9.00 -34.69
C ALA A 61 -0.07 10.09 -35.68
N ASP A 62 0.22 9.86 -36.96
CA ASP A 62 -0.33 10.64 -38.07
C ASP A 62 -1.83 10.30 -38.21
N LEU A 63 -2.67 11.30 -38.52
CA LEU A 63 -4.10 11.11 -38.76
C LEU A 63 -4.35 10.04 -39.83
N SER A 64 -3.46 9.91 -40.81
CA SER A 64 -3.54 8.86 -41.82
C SER A 64 -3.43 7.45 -41.21
N LYS A 65 -2.58 7.26 -40.20
CA LYS A 65 -2.39 5.97 -39.53
C LYS A 65 -3.54 5.65 -38.57
N ILE A 66 -4.09 6.66 -37.89
CA ILE A 66 -5.29 6.50 -37.05
C ILE A 66 -6.48 6.08 -37.92
N ARG A 67 -6.66 6.74 -39.08
CA ARG A 67 -7.71 6.35 -40.03
C ARG A 67 -7.51 4.94 -40.58
N GLN A 68 -6.28 4.57 -40.91
CA GLN A 68 -5.95 3.22 -41.38
C GLN A 68 -6.29 2.18 -40.31
N LEU A 69 -5.95 2.44 -39.04
CA LEU A 69 -6.29 1.56 -37.92
C LEU A 69 -7.81 1.43 -37.75
N PHE A 70 -8.55 2.53 -37.80
CA PHE A 70 -10.02 2.49 -37.68
C PHE A 70 -10.68 1.74 -38.85
N ALA A 71 -10.19 1.96 -40.07
CA ALA A 71 -10.71 1.30 -41.26
C ALA A 71 -10.45 -0.22 -41.25
N ALA A 72 -9.31 -0.67 -40.71
CA ALA A 72 -8.99 -2.09 -40.59
C ALA A 72 -9.99 -2.87 -39.73
N PHE A 73 -10.66 -2.19 -38.79
CA PHE A 73 -11.68 -2.76 -37.93
C PHE A 73 -13.09 -2.26 -38.26
N GLU A 74 -13.32 -1.90 -39.54
CA GLU A 74 -14.64 -1.52 -40.07
C GLU A 74 -15.28 -0.27 -39.42
N MET A 75 -14.48 0.58 -38.76
CA MET A 75 -14.94 1.81 -38.12
C MET A 75 -14.68 3.05 -38.97
N THR A 76 -15.51 4.09 -38.77
CA THR A 76 -15.27 5.44 -39.32
C THR A 76 -14.76 6.37 -38.22
N LEU A 77 -13.66 7.08 -38.48
CA LEU A 77 -13.09 8.05 -37.53
C LEU A 77 -13.82 9.40 -37.64
N ALA A 78 -14.57 9.79 -36.61
CA ALA A 78 -15.25 11.08 -36.58
C ALA A 78 -14.31 12.23 -36.15
N ALA A 79 -14.72 13.47 -36.44
CA ALA A 79 -13.98 14.66 -36.00
C ALA A 79 -13.92 14.80 -34.47
N SER A 80 -14.90 14.27 -33.74
CA SER A 80 -14.92 14.24 -32.27
C SER A 80 -14.03 13.15 -31.66
N ASP A 81 -13.55 12.19 -32.46
CA ASP A 81 -12.77 11.05 -31.97
C ASP A 81 -11.27 11.35 -31.87
N HIS A 82 -10.81 12.49 -32.39
CA HIS A 82 -9.39 12.88 -32.36
C HIS A 82 -9.20 14.40 -32.25
N ARG A 83 -8.14 14.83 -31.59
CA ARG A 83 -7.77 16.26 -31.43
C ARG A 83 -6.34 16.53 -31.88
N SER A 84 -6.04 17.79 -32.22
CA SER A 84 -4.66 18.22 -32.53
C SER A 84 -3.89 18.44 -31.23
N ALA A 85 -2.68 17.89 -31.19
CA ALA A 85 -1.68 18.11 -30.15
C ALA A 85 -1.42 19.58 -29.82
N LYS A 86 -1.47 20.47 -30.83
CA LYS A 86 -1.01 21.87 -30.71
C LYS A 86 -2.02 22.87 -30.14
N LEU A 87 -3.27 22.47 -29.90
CA LEU A 87 -4.28 23.40 -29.38
C LEU A 87 -4.12 23.69 -27.87
N GLU A 88 -3.30 22.93 -27.13
CA GLU A 88 -2.99 23.22 -25.72
C GLU A 88 -1.96 24.36 -25.53
N GLU A 89 -1.19 24.74 -26.57
CA GLU A 89 -0.19 25.82 -26.46
C GLU A 89 -0.74 27.21 -26.87
N ALA A 90 -1.87 27.28 -27.58
CA ALA A 90 -2.35 28.53 -28.19
C ALA A 90 -3.55 29.18 -27.46
N GLU A 91 -4.24 28.47 -26.57
CA GLU A 91 -5.37 29.02 -25.80
C GLU A 91 -4.94 29.70 -24.48
N ASN A 92 -3.65 29.60 -24.09
CA ASN A 92 -3.11 30.21 -22.86
C ASN A 92 -2.51 31.62 -23.04
N LEU A 93 -2.66 32.28 -24.21
CA LEU A 93 -1.97 33.55 -24.49
C LEU A 93 -2.84 34.69 -25.09
N ASN A 94 -4.15 34.51 -25.30
CA ASN A 94 -4.98 35.52 -25.99
C ASN A 94 -6.25 35.94 -25.24
N GLU A 95 -6.20 36.10 -23.91
CA GLU A 95 -7.24 36.82 -23.15
C GLU A 95 -6.61 37.79 -22.13
N LEU A 96 -5.77 38.71 -22.63
CA LEU A 96 -5.36 39.93 -21.93
C LEU A 96 -5.47 41.08 -22.94
N ASP A 97 -6.67 41.67 -23.00
CA ASP A 97 -6.98 43.05 -23.45
C ASP A 97 -8.34 43.09 -24.16
N ASN A 98 -9.41 43.26 -23.38
CA ASN A 98 -10.49 44.23 -23.60
C ASN A 98 -11.72 43.89 -22.73
N LEU A 99 -11.94 44.68 -21.68
CA LEU A 99 -13.20 44.76 -20.96
C LEU A 99 -13.63 46.22 -20.86
N PRO A 100 -14.82 46.61 -21.34
CA PRO A 100 -15.47 47.85 -20.89
C PRO A 100 -16.06 47.63 -19.49
N PRO A 101 -16.30 48.70 -18.71
CA PRO A 101 -16.55 48.54 -17.28
C PRO A 101 -18.00 48.17 -16.95
N ALA A 102 -18.09 47.32 -15.92
CA ALA A 102 -19.10 47.22 -14.87
C ALA A 102 -20.59 47.14 -15.27
N GLY A 103 -21.14 45.94 -15.10
CA GLY A 103 -22.51 45.68 -14.68
C GLY A 103 -22.52 44.55 -13.66
N GLU A 104 -22.86 44.86 -12.41
CA GLU A 104 -22.95 43.94 -11.28
C GLU A 104 -24.04 42.86 -11.51
N THR A 105 -23.74 41.60 -11.16
CA THR A 105 -24.46 40.77 -10.15
C THR A 105 -24.32 39.25 -10.40
N ALA A 106 -24.32 38.50 -9.30
CA ALA A 106 -24.31 37.04 -9.12
C ALA A 106 -22.94 36.33 -9.07
N SER A 107 -22.44 36.10 -7.84
CA SER A 107 -21.37 35.13 -7.57
C SER A 107 -21.87 33.71 -7.89
N SER A 108 -21.28 33.04 -8.88
CA SER A 108 -21.46 31.60 -9.04
C SER A 108 -20.66 30.89 -7.94
N SER A 109 -21.34 30.27 -6.98
CA SER A 109 -20.68 29.40 -6.00
C SER A 109 -20.14 28.16 -6.74
N ARG A 110 -18.85 27.87 -6.55
CA ARG A 110 -18.17 26.71 -7.12
C ARG A 110 -18.70 25.44 -6.45
N ILE A 111 -19.27 24.52 -7.21
CA ILE A 111 -19.66 23.20 -6.70
C ILE A 111 -18.40 22.34 -6.61
N VAL A 112 -18.16 21.76 -5.42
CA VAL A 112 -16.99 20.95 -5.09
C VAL A 112 -17.47 19.57 -4.67
N LYS A 113 -16.72 18.53 -5.05
CA LYS A 113 -16.99 17.16 -4.63
C LYS A 113 -16.16 16.82 -3.39
N VAL A 114 -16.81 16.48 -2.27
CA VAL A 114 -16.14 16.19 -0.99
C VAL A 114 -16.46 14.77 -0.56
N PHE A 115 -15.44 13.96 -0.27
CA PHE A 115 -15.61 12.67 0.37
C PHE A 115 -15.33 12.82 1.87
N VAL A 116 -16.34 12.55 2.70
CA VAL A 116 -16.23 12.64 4.17
C VAL A 116 -16.13 11.22 4.73
N SER A 117 -14.95 10.87 5.23
CA SER A 117 -14.61 9.56 5.78
C SER A 117 -14.56 9.59 7.31
N TYR A 118 -15.38 8.76 7.94
CA TYR A 118 -15.50 8.66 9.39
C TYR A 118 -15.97 7.26 9.80
N ARG A 119 -15.79 6.92 11.08
CA ARG A 119 -16.28 5.66 11.66
C ARG A 119 -17.76 5.80 12.02
N SER A 120 -18.52 4.72 11.91
CA SER A 120 -19.93 4.66 12.38
C SER A 120 -20.09 4.68 13.91
N ALA A 121 -19.04 5.01 14.65
CA ALA A 121 -19.02 5.11 16.11
C ALA A 121 -19.08 6.59 16.54
N GLU A 122 -19.72 6.87 17.67
CA GLU A 122 -19.68 8.21 18.28
C GLU A 122 -18.29 8.49 18.89
N PRO A 123 -17.80 9.74 18.85
CA PRO A 123 -18.45 10.96 18.33
C PRO A 123 -18.21 11.23 16.84
N ASP A 124 -17.42 10.38 16.16
CA ASP A 124 -17.04 10.54 14.74
C ASP A 124 -18.28 10.59 13.83
N ARG A 125 -19.28 9.74 14.10
CA ARG A 125 -20.51 9.66 13.33
C ARG A 125 -21.34 10.94 13.37
N GLU A 126 -21.55 11.50 14.56
CA GLU A 126 -22.29 12.76 14.71
C GLU A 126 -21.56 13.91 14.01
N LEU A 127 -20.25 14.05 14.22
CA LEU A 127 -19.44 15.06 13.54
C LEU A 127 -19.50 14.90 12.00
N GLY A 128 -19.35 13.66 11.52
CA GLY A 128 -19.44 13.33 10.09
C GLY A 128 -20.78 13.72 9.45
N LYS A 129 -21.89 13.44 10.13
CA LYS A 129 -23.25 13.82 9.67
C LYS A 129 -23.48 15.33 9.68
N GLN A 130 -22.97 16.04 10.67
CA GLN A 130 -23.07 17.50 10.72
C GLN A 130 -22.28 18.15 9.59
N LEU A 131 -21.08 17.63 9.28
CA LEU A 131 -20.28 18.07 8.14
C LEU A 131 -20.97 17.76 6.81
N GLU A 132 -21.53 16.56 6.64
CA GLU A 132 -22.29 16.20 5.45
C GLU A 132 -23.49 17.13 5.21
N THR A 133 -24.26 17.41 6.26
CA THR A 133 -25.44 18.28 6.20
C THR A 133 -25.06 19.72 5.85
N ALA A 134 -24.02 20.26 6.50
CA ALA A 134 -23.57 21.63 6.27
C ALA A 134 -23.00 21.84 4.86
N LEU A 135 -22.17 20.90 4.39
CA LEU A 135 -21.58 20.95 3.05
C LEU A 135 -22.64 20.82 1.95
N SER A 136 -23.61 19.91 2.16
CA SER A 136 -24.72 19.69 1.20
C SER A 136 -25.67 20.89 1.16
N ALA A 137 -25.91 21.58 2.28
CA ALA A 137 -26.78 22.76 2.36
C ALA A 137 -26.28 23.94 1.50
N ILE A 138 -24.97 24.02 1.24
CA ILE A 138 -24.34 25.08 0.44
C ILE A 138 -24.19 24.64 -1.04
N GLY A 139 -24.64 23.43 -1.38
CA GLY A 139 -24.69 22.93 -2.76
C GLY A 139 -23.46 22.15 -3.22
N HIS A 140 -22.57 21.74 -2.30
CA HIS A 140 -21.47 20.82 -2.62
C HIS A 140 -21.98 19.38 -2.75
N THR A 141 -21.31 18.57 -3.57
CA THR A 141 -21.60 17.14 -3.71
C THR A 141 -20.83 16.37 -2.65
N VAL A 142 -21.52 15.83 -1.66
CA VAL A 142 -20.88 15.08 -0.56
C VAL A 142 -21.05 13.58 -0.76
N PHE A 143 -19.96 12.84 -0.65
CA PHE A 143 -19.95 11.39 -0.58
C PHE A 143 -19.70 10.95 0.86
N THR A 144 -20.48 10.00 1.37
CA THR A 144 -20.27 9.37 2.67
C THR A 144 -20.41 7.85 2.55
N ALA A 145 -19.69 7.12 3.40
CA ALA A 145 -19.74 5.65 3.41
C ALA A 145 -21.09 5.12 3.95
N GLU A 146 -21.76 5.83 4.87
CA GLU A 146 -23.05 5.39 5.44
C GLU A 146 -24.24 5.52 4.48
N ASN A 147 -24.33 6.62 3.71
CA ASN A 147 -25.52 6.88 2.88
C ASN A 147 -25.42 6.32 1.45
N ASN A 148 -24.20 6.09 0.94
CA ASN A 148 -23.96 5.77 -0.45
C ASN A 148 -23.38 4.36 -0.68
N ILE A 149 -23.57 3.41 0.24
CA ILE A 149 -23.20 1.99 0.06
C ILE A 149 -24.41 1.14 0.44
N ARG A 150 -25.04 0.45 -0.52
CA ARG A 150 -26.18 -0.45 -0.25
C ARG A 150 -25.66 -1.84 0.11
N LEU A 151 -26.45 -2.60 0.86
CA LEU A 151 -26.24 -4.04 1.08
C LEU A 151 -26.13 -4.76 -0.29
N GLY A 152 -24.96 -5.35 -0.57
CA GLY A 152 -24.64 -6.04 -1.82
C GLY A 152 -23.78 -5.25 -2.81
N ASP A 153 -23.49 -3.96 -2.56
CA ASP A 153 -22.51 -3.21 -3.36
C ASP A 153 -21.08 -3.55 -2.91
N ASN A 154 -20.13 -3.65 -3.86
CA ASN A 154 -18.70 -3.69 -3.52
C ASN A 154 -18.29 -2.33 -2.94
N TRP A 155 -18.31 -2.25 -1.60
CA TRP A 155 -18.01 -1.05 -0.83
C TRP A 155 -16.64 -0.45 -1.17
N PHE A 156 -15.69 -1.30 -1.56
CA PHE A 156 -14.33 -0.93 -1.92
C PHE A 156 -14.24 -0.22 -3.28
N ASP A 157 -14.91 -0.76 -4.30
CA ASP A 157 -15.04 -0.11 -5.60
C ASP A 157 -15.69 1.27 -5.45
N ARG A 158 -16.66 1.39 -4.54
CA ARG A 158 -17.28 2.69 -4.22
C ARG A 158 -16.34 3.65 -3.53
N ILE A 159 -15.54 3.22 -2.55
CA ILE A 159 -14.55 4.10 -1.92
C ILE A 159 -13.50 4.56 -2.93
N ASN A 160 -12.99 3.67 -3.78
CA ASN A 160 -12.06 4.04 -4.83
C ASN A 160 -12.69 4.98 -5.85
N PHE A 161 -13.94 4.73 -6.23
CA PHE A 161 -14.71 5.62 -7.07
C PHE A 161 -14.87 7.01 -6.43
N PHE A 162 -15.23 7.09 -5.13
CA PHE A 162 -15.34 8.37 -4.43
C PHE A 162 -13.99 9.08 -4.31
N LEU A 163 -12.91 8.36 -4.03
CA LEU A 163 -11.56 8.93 -4.01
C LEU A 163 -11.15 9.46 -5.39
N GLN A 164 -11.53 8.75 -6.46
CA GLN A 164 -11.28 9.20 -7.82
C GLN A 164 -12.14 10.43 -8.19
N GLU A 165 -13.37 10.52 -7.72
CA GLU A 165 -14.28 11.60 -8.10
C GLU A 165 -14.17 12.84 -7.22
N CYS A 166 -13.70 12.71 -5.97
CA CYS A 166 -13.67 13.83 -5.04
C CYS A 166 -12.52 14.82 -5.33
N ASP A 167 -12.79 16.09 -5.03
CA ASP A 167 -11.80 17.15 -5.00
C ASP A 167 -11.10 17.23 -3.64
N TYR A 168 -11.83 16.91 -2.57
CA TYR A 168 -11.36 16.92 -1.18
C TYR A 168 -11.72 15.63 -0.46
N LEU A 169 -10.75 15.08 0.27
CA LEU A 169 -10.93 13.99 1.22
C LEU A 169 -10.90 14.57 2.64
N LEU A 170 -12.06 14.69 3.27
CA LEU A 170 -12.18 15.06 4.67
C LEU A 170 -12.11 13.79 5.52
N ILE A 171 -11.06 13.62 6.32
CA ILE A 171 -10.82 12.38 7.07
C ILE A 171 -10.86 12.63 8.57
N LEU A 172 -11.83 12.00 9.24
CA LEU A 172 -11.95 12.02 10.71
C LEU A 172 -11.03 10.94 11.29
N LEU A 173 -9.93 11.38 11.88
CA LEU A 173 -8.95 10.52 12.53
C LEU A 173 -9.40 10.27 13.97
N PRO A 174 -9.55 9.02 14.39
CA PRO A 174 -9.77 8.71 15.79
C PRO A 174 -8.46 8.70 16.58
N PRO A 175 -8.53 8.67 17.93
CA PRO A 175 -7.37 8.50 18.78
C PRO A 175 -6.61 7.23 18.37
N THR A 176 -5.29 7.24 18.53
CA THR A 176 -4.40 6.23 17.93
C THR A 176 -4.78 4.79 18.18
N GLY A 177 -5.35 4.46 19.35
CA GLY A 177 -5.80 3.09 19.66
C GLY A 177 -7.02 2.59 18.90
N ASN A 178 -7.62 3.45 18.08
CA ASN A 178 -8.79 3.17 17.27
C ASN A 178 -8.57 3.52 15.79
N GLN A 179 -7.33 3.76 15.37
CA GLN A 179 -7.00 4.11 13.99
C GLN A 179 -7.11 2.90 13.08
N SER A 180 -7.98 3.00 12.09
CA SER A 180 -8.34 1.92 11.17
C SER A 180 -7.35 1.77 10.00
N GLU A 181 -7.11 0.53 9.56
CA GLU A 181 -6.32 0.25 8.35
C GLU A 181 -6.97 0.86 7.09
N LEU A 182 -8.30 0.99 7.07
CA LEU A 182 -9.04 1.64 5.98
C LEU A 182 -8.66 3.11 5.84
N LEU A 183 -8.49 3.83 6.95
CA LEU A 183 -8.06 5.23 6.93
C LEU A 183 -6.66 5.35 6.33
N THR A 184 -5.78 4.40 6.69
CA THR A 184 -4.42 4.32 6.13
C THR A 184 -4.45 4.05 4.63
N TYR A 185 -5.27 3.10 4.19
CA TYR A 185 -5.50 2.82 2.76
C TYR A 185 -6.05 4.04 2.01
N GLN A 186 -7.07 4.71 2.54
CA GLN A 186 -7.68 5.88 1.89
C GLN A 186 -6.68 7.03 1.75
N VAL A 187 -5.88 7.30 2.79
CA VAL A 187 -4.82 8.32 2.74
C VAL A 187 -3.75 7.92 1.73
N GLN A 188 -3.34 6.66 1.71
CA GLN A 188 -2.38 6.14 0.72
C GLN A 188 -2.92 6.31 -0.70
N GLN A 189 -4.15 5.89 -0.98
CA GLN A 189 -4.75 6.02 -2.30
C GLN A 189 -4.96 7.46 -2.72
N ALA A 190 -5.41 8.33 -1.80
CA ALA A 190 -5.52 9.75 -2.06
C ALA A 190 -4.16 10.33 -2.45
N LYS A 191 -3.08 9.96 -1.76
CA LYS A 191 -1.71 10.35 -2.13
C LYS A 191 -1.30 9.81 -3.52
N GLU A 192 -1.56 8.54 -3.80
CA GLU A 192 -1.31 7.95 -5.12
C GLU A 192 -2.07 8.67 -6.25
N LEU A 193 -3.28 9.15 -5.98
CA LEU A 193 -4.05 9.98 -6.91
C LEU A 193 -3.47 11.39 -7.05
N GLN A 194 -3.04 12.03 -5.95
CA GLN A 194 -2.36 13.33 -5.99
C GLN A 194 -1.09 13.27 -6.86
N ASP A 195 -0.31 12.20 -6.76
CA ASP A 195 0.95 12.04 -7.49
C ASP A 195 0.74 11.72 -8.97
N SER A 196 -0.38 11.05 -9.30
CA SER A 196 -0.69 10.65 -10.67
C SER A 196 -1.49 11.70 -11.45
N ARG A 197 -2.14 12.65 -10.78
CA ARG A 197 -3.01 13.65 -11.41
C ARG A 197 -2.34 15.03 -11.52
N PRO A 198 -2.47 15.72 -12.67
CA PRO A 198 -1.93 17.07 -12.84
C PRO A 198 -2.51 18.09 -11.85
N ASP A 199 -3.76 17.89 -11.43
CA ASP A 199 -4.47 18.78 -10.51
C ASP A 199 -4.21 18.46 -9.02
N ARG A 200 -3.42 17.42 -8.73
CA ARG A 200 -3.06 16.96 -7.37
C ARG A 200 -4.27 16.76 -6.44
N LYS A 201 -5.39 16.26 -6.98
CA LYS A 201 -6.59 15.93 -6.20
C LYS A 201 -6.69 14.43 -5.88
N PRO A 202 -7.34 14.03 -4.78
CA PRO A 202 -8.07 14.88 -3.83
C PRO A 202 -7.15 15.53 -2.78
N ILE A 203 -7.48 16.74 -2.33
CA ILE A 203 -6.79 17.41 -1.22
C ILE A 203 -7.23 16.78 0.10
N ILE A 204 -6.28 16.33 0.91
CA ILE A 204 -6.54 15.62 2.16
C ILE A 204 -6.66 16.63 3.31
N LEU A 205 -7.79 16.60 4.03
CA LEU A 205 -8.12 17.45 5.16
C LEU A 205 -8.35 16.59 6.43
N PRO A 206 -7.29 16.34 7.22
CA PRO A 206 -7.37 15.51 8.41
C PRO A 206 -7.86 16.27 9.66
N ILE A 207 -8.86 15.70 10.34
CA ILE A 207 -9.41 16.20 11.61
C ILE A 207 -9.22 15.12 12.69
N ARG A 208 -8.48 15.43 13.75
CA ARG A 208 -8.31 14.58 14.93
C ARG A 208 -9.53 14.72 15.84
N VAL A 209 -10.21 13.61 16.09
CA VAL A 209 -11.42 13.56 16.91
C VAL A 209 -11.08 13.05 18.30
N GLY A 210 -11.10 13.94 19.30
CA GLY A 210 -10.95 13.58 20.71
C GLY A 210 -9.51 13.32 21.19
N PHE A 211 -8.48 13.78 20.46
CA PHE A 211 -7.09 13.67 20.89
C PHE A 211 -6.19 14.79 20.33
N PRO A 212 -5.14 15.20 21.08
CA PRO A 212 -4.37 16.40 20.75
C PRO A 212 -3.39 16.20 19.58
N LEU A 213 -3.00 17.29 18.92
CA LEU A 213 -2.05 17.28 17.79
C LEU A 213 -0.65 16.74 18.13
N ASN A 214 -0.23 16.89 19.39
CA ASN A 214 1.06 16.40 19.90
C ASN A 214 1.06 14.90 20.23
N ALA A 215 -0.11 14.26 20.33
CA ALA A 215 -0.17 12.82 20.45
C ALA A 215 0.33 12.17 19.14
N PRO A 216 1.01 11.01 19.21
CA PRO A 216 1.46 10.33 18.01
C PRO A 216 0.26 9.96 17.12
N LEU A 217 0.49 9.73 15.82
CA LEU A 217 -0.37 8.91 14.96
C LEU A 217 0.25 7.51 14.87
N ASN A 218 -0.47 6.51 14.38
CA ASN A 218 0.17 5.25 14.01
C ASN A 218 1.30 5.49 12.98
N HIS A 219 2.29 4.60 12.94
CA HIS A 219 3.51 4.79 12.14
C HIS A 219 3.20 5.09 10.66
N ASP A 220 2.20 4.40 10.11
CA ASP A 220 1.84 4.49 8.69
C ASP A 220 1.16 5.83 8.36
N LEU A 221 0.14 6.27 9.11
CA LEU A 221 -0.50 7.57 8.89
C LEU A 221 0.43 8.73 9.21
N ARG A 222 1.33 8.58 10.19
CA ARG A 222 2.32 9.61 10.51
C ARG A 222 3.16 9.94 9.28
N GLY A 223 3.62 8.93 8.53
CA GLY A 223 4.40 9.13 7.30
C GLY A 223 3.66 9.96 6.25
N TYR A 224 2.37 9.68 6.02
CA TYR A 224 1.59 10.37 5.00
C TYR A 224 1.11 11.77 5.42
N LEU A 225 0.78 11.96 6.70
CA LEU A 225 0.12 13.16 7.21
C LEU A 225 1.06 14.16 7.89
N TYR A 226 2.34 13.83 8.09
CA TYR A 226 3.31 14.71 8.78
C TYR A 226 3.42 16.10 8.15
N ARG A 227 3.26 16.20 6.82
CA ARG A 227 3.33 17.47 6.07
C ARG A 227 1.98 18.13 5.81
N ILE A 228 0.89 17.57 6.35
CA ILE A 228 -0.47 18.07 6.13
C ILE A 228 -0.97 18.72 7.42
N LYS A 229 -1.46 19.96 7.30
CA LYS A 229 -2.05 20.69 8.43
C LYS A 229 -3.28 19.94 8.94
N GLN A 230 -3.29 19.64 10.23
CA GLN A 230 -4.35 18.89 10.92
C GLN A 230 -5.16 19.83 11.83
N ARG A 231 -6.45 19.55 11.99
CA ARG A 231 -7.31 20.22 12.98
C ARG A 231 -7.69 19.29 14.11
N GLU A 232 -7.92 19.84 15.29
CA GLU A 232 -8.32 19.12 16.49
C GLU A 232 -9.76 19.45 16.82
N TRP A 233 -10.58 18.42 16.98
CA TRP A 233 -11.94 18.49 17.51
C TRP A 233 -11.93 17.86 18.89
N LYS A 234 -12.34 18.60 19.93
CA LYS A 234 -12.36 18.11 21.32
C LYS A 234 -13.78 17.82 21.76
N THR A 235 -14.71 18.71 21.43
CA THR A 235 -16.10 18.65 21.89
C THR A 235 -17.06 19.15 20.82
N SER A 236 -18.35 18.90 21.00
CA SER A 236 -19.41 19.41 20.11
C SER A 236 -19.44 20.93 19.97
N ALA A 237 -18.84 21.68 20.91
CA ALA A 237 -18.68 23.12 20.80
C ALA A 237 -17.72 23.55 19.66
N ASP A 238 -16.81 22.66 19.24
CA ASP A 238 -15.86 22.92 18.15
C ASP A 238 -16.49 22.69 16.77
N THR A 239 -17.62 21.97 16.69
CA THR A 239 -18.20 21.58 15.40
C THR A 239 -18.55 22.76 14.50
N PRO A 240 -19.22 23.84 14.98
CA PRO A 240 -19.50 25.01 14.15
C PRO A 240 -18.22 25.67 13.61
N ILE A 241 -17.16 25.70 14.42
CA ILE A 241 -15.86 26.30 14.06
C ILE A 241 -15.21 25.48 12.94
N ILE A 242 -15.18 24.15 13.07
CA ILE A 242 -14.62 23.27 12.05
C ILE A 242 -15.42 23.34 10.75
N ILE A 243 -16.75 23.39 10.83
CA ILE A 243 -17.60 23.54 9.64
C ILE A 243 -17.27 24.85 8.91
N GLU A 244 -17.18 25.97 9.64
CA GLU A 244 -16.84 27.27 9.06
C GLU A 244 -15.46 27.27 8.41
N GLU A 245 -14.44 26.71 9.08
CA GLU A 245 -13.09 26.58 8.53
C GLU A 245 -13.05 25.72 7.26
N VAL A 246 -13.73 24.56 7.26
CA VAL A 246 -13.80 23.70 6.08
C VAL A 246 -14.50 24.43 4.93
N LEU A 247 -15.60 25.14 5.19
CA LEU A 247 -16.30 25.91 4.16
C LEU A 247 -15.43 27.03 3.57
N ASN A 248 -14.66 27.73 4.40
CA ASN A 248 -13.71 28.73 3.93
C ASN A 248 -12.62 28.11 3.05
N LEU A 249 -12.07 26.96 3.46
CA LEU A 249 -11.07 26.23 2.67
C LEU A 249 -11.61 25.74 1.32
N LEU A 250 -12.88 25.34 1.25
CA LEU A 250 -13.52 24.89 0.02
C LEU A 250 -13.89 26.08 -0.91
N ALA A 251 -14.08 27.27 -0.35
CA ALA A 251 -14.34 28.51 -1.09
C ALA A 251 -13.07 29.12 -1.68
N GLU A 252 -11.92 28.96 -1.03
CA GLU A 252 -10.62 29.41 -1.52
C GLU A 252 -10.10 28.49 -2.64
N THR A 253 -9.49 29.07 -3.68
CA THR A 253 -8.81 28.27 -4.70
C THR A 253 -7.50 27.79 -4.08
N PRO A 254 -7.21 26.48 -4.00
CA PRO A 254 -6.00 26.01 -3.35
C PRO A 254 -4.78 26.56 -4.10
N ALA A 255 -4.02 27.43 -3.44
CA ALA A 255 -2.72 27.84 -3.90
C ALA A 255 -1.80 26.61 -3.94
N PRO A 256 -0.88 26.50 -4.92
CA PRO A 256 0.14 25.47 -4.90
C PRO A 256 0.86 25.52 -3.55
N VAL A 257 0.97 24.38 -2.89
CA VAL A 257 1.77 24.20 -1.68
C VAL A 257 3.16 24.76 -1.97
N ILE A 258 3.46 25.93 -1.40
CA ILE A 258 4.81 26.49 -1.43
C ILE A 258 5.65 25.55 -0.57
N GLU A 259 6.63 24.90 -1.20
CA GLU A 259 7.74 24.27 -0.49
C GLU A 259 8.52 25.36 0.23
N GLU A 260 8.09 25.73 1.44
CA GLU A 260 8.96 26.47 2.34
C GLU A 260 9.98 25.47 2.91
N THR A 261 11.17 25.51 2.32
CA THR A 261 12.39 24.98 2.92
C THR A 261 12.68 25.76 4.21
N GLU A 262 12.14 25.29 5.33
CA GLU A 262 12.65 25.66 6.65
C GLU A 262 13.28 24.47 7.36
N ASP A 263 14.58 24.66 7.53
CA ASP A 263 15.56 23.86 8.23
C ASP A 263 15.29 23.92 9.75
N LEU A 264 14.42 23.04 10.25
CA LEU A 264 14.18 22.82 11.69
C LEU A 264 14.61 21.42 12.12
N ALA A 265 15.72 20.94 11.54
CA ALA A 265 16.40 19.71 11.94
C ALA A 265 17.59 20.01 12.87
N GLN A 266 17.40 20.78 13.94
CA GLN A 266 18.41 20.89 15.03
C GLN A 266 17.83 21.59 16.26
N LYS A 267 17.14 20.82 17.12
CA LYS A 267 17.06 20.96 18.60
C LYS A 267 15.85 20.21 19.15
N GLN A 268 16.00 18.90 19.37
CA GLN A 268 15.41 18.14 20.50
C GLN A 268 15.70 16.63 20.36
N LEU A 269 16.97 16.31 20.14
CA LEU A 269 17.50 14.96 20.32
C LEU A 269 18.87 15.16 20.96
N LEU A 270 18.90 15.21 22.29
CA LEU A 270 20.03 14.98 23.20
C LEU A 270 19.68 15.61 24.55
N GLU A 271 19.08 14.80 25.42
CA GLU A 271 19.32 14.74 26.88
C GLU A 271 18.33 13.73 27.48
N ILE A 272 18.64 12.45 27.37
CA ILE A 272 18.16 11.47 28.35
C ILE A 272 19.37 11.18 29.23
N SER A 273 19.47 11.98 30.29
CA SER A 273 20.33 11.72 31.43
C SER A 273 19.90 10.40 32.07
N SER A 274 20.82 9.45 32.13
CA SER A 274 20.77 8.30 33.01
C SER A 274 20.81 8.76 34.46
N ASP A 275 19.69 8.67 35.15
CA ASP A 275 19.56 8.25 36.55
C ASP A 275 18.21 8.71 37.09
N GLU A 276 17.32 7.72 37.24
CA GLU A 276 16.15 7.62 38.12
C GLU A 276 15.08 6.81 37.40
N ILE A 277 14.84 5.59 37.87
CA ILE A 277 13.67 4.80 37.51
C ILE A 277 12.54 5.25 38.43
N PRO A 278 11.43 5.78 37.89
CA PRO A 278 10.14 5.61 38.53
C PRO A 278 9.25 4.73 37.64
N LEU A 279 8.89 3.55 38.16
CA LEU A 279 7.64 2.88 37.79
C LEU A 279 6.49 3.69 38.41
N PRO A 280 5.39 3.92 37.66
CA PRO A 280 4.40 2.86 37.46
C PRO A 280 3.98 2.65 36.00
N ALA A 281 3.72 1.38 35.67
CA ALA A 281 2.98 0.85 34.52
C ALA A 281 2.81 1.80 33.32
N ALA A 282 3.77 1.75 32.39
CA ALA A 282 3.57 2.33 31.07
C ALA A 282 2.36 1.66 30.40
N GLU A 283 1.49 2.50 29.86
CA GLU A 283 0.34 2.14 29.05
C GLU A 283 0.71 1.16 27.92
N PRO A 284 -0.05 0.06 27.68
CA PRO A 284 0.31 -0.89 26.63
C PRO A 284 0.29 -0.23 25.24
N GLU A 285 1.31 -0.54 24.44
CA GLU A 285 1.46 -0.05 23.07
C GLU A 285 0.29 -0.49 22.19
N LEU A 286 -0.03 0.31 21.17
CA LEU A 286 -1.18 0.08 20.30
C LEU A 286 -0.96 -1.03 19.29
N PRO A 287 -1.94 -1.93 19.09
CA PRO A 287 -1.84 -3.06 18.18
C PRO A 287 -1.71 -2.59 16.73
N GLY A 288 -0.54 -2.82 16.13
CA GLY A 288 -0.30 -2.52 14.72
C GLY A 288 1.17 -2.27 14.40
N GLY A 289 1.51 -2.32 13.12
CA GLY A 289 2.83 -1.99 12.60
C GLY A 289 3.98 -2.85 13.14
N GLN A 290 5.20 -2.36 12.89
CA GLN A 290 6.42 -2.93 13.47
C GLN A 290 6.44 -2.73 14.99
N VAL A 291 6.74 -3.80 15.72
CA VAL A 291 6.96 -3.73 17.17
C VAL A 291 8.37 -3.23 17.43
N ASP A 292 8.49 -2.14 18.18
CA ASP A 292 9.77 -1.51 18.53
C ASP A 292 10.74 -2.52 19.14
N VAL A 293 12.04 -2.35 18.91
CA VAL A 293 13.06 -3.28 19.40
C VAL A 293 13.11 -3.31 20.93
N ALA A 294 12.85 -2.19 21.60
CA ALA A 294 12.79 -2.07 23.05
C ALA A 294 11.41 -2.42 23.64
N SER A 295 10.40 -2.65 22.80
CA SER A 295 9.03 -2.96 23.24
C SER A 295 8.99 -4.24 24.07
N GLN A 296 8.35 -4.14 25.24
CA GLN A 296 8.07 -5.29 26.09
C GLN A 296 7.00 -6.20 25.51
N PHE A 297 6.29 -5.82 24.44
CA PHE A 297 5.21 -6.63 23.85
C PHE A 297 5.70 -7.58 22.74
N TYR A 298 7.00 -7.63 22.46
CA TYR A 298 7.55 -8.65 21.58
C TYR A 298 7.75 -9.97 22.31
N VAL A 299 7.13 -11.02 21.78
CA VAL A 299 7.30 -12.40 22.24
C VAL A 299 8.20 -13.12 21.25
N GLU A 300 9.33 -13.61 21.75
CA GLU A 300 10.27 -14.40 20.96
C GLU A 300 9.67 -15.76 20.57
N ARG A 301 10.17 -16.33 19.47
CA ARG A 301 9.78 -17.63 18.96
C ARG A 301 10.99 -18.55 18.87
N PRO A 302 11.56 -19.00 20.01
CA PRO A 302 12.73 -19.87 19.98
C PRO A 302 12.48 -21.13 19.12
N PRO A 303 13.44 -21.55 18.28
CA PRO A 303 14.80 -21.01 18.14
C PRO A 303 14.96 -20.00 16.98
N ILE A 304 13.89 -19.36 16.49
CA ILE A 304 13.90 -18.56 15.26
C ILE A 304 14.85 -17.36 15.37
N GLU A 305 14.70 -16.53 16.40
CA GLU A 305 15.53 -15.34 16.61
C GLU A 305 17.00 -15.73 16.75
N GLU A 306 17.29 -16.72 17.59
CA GLU A 306 18.65 -17.21 17.83
C GLU A 306 19.32 -17.66 16.52
N ARG A 307 18.62 -18.45 15.69
CA ARG A 307 19.13 -18.87 14.38
C ARG A 307 19.37 -17.69 13.45
N CYS A 308 18.50 -16.69 13.47
CA CYS A 308 18.67 -15.48 12.66
C CYS A 308 19.90 -14.69 13.10
N TYR A 309 20.10 -14.50 14.41
CA TYR A 309 21.27 -13.81 14.95
C TYR A 309 22.57 -14.54 14.64
N GLN A 310 22.60 -15.87 14.83
CA GLN A 310 23.76 -16.70 14.47
C GLN A 310 24.08 -16.67 12.98
N THR A 311 23.06 -16.58 12.13
CA THR A 311 23.23 -16.55 10.67
C THR A 311 23.68 -15.18 10.19
N ILE A 312 23.08 -14.09 10.68
CA ILE A 312 23.38 -12.76 10.16
C ILE A 312 24.79 -12.29 10.47
N VAL A 313 25.45 -12.87 11.47
CA VAL A 313 26.85 -12.57 11.79
C VAL A 313 27.84 -13.25 10.83
N GLN A 314 27.40 -14.26 10.07
CA GLN A 314 28.24 -14.96 9.11
C GLN A 314 28.51 -14.10 7.86
N PRO A 315 29.69 -14.24 7.24
CA PRO A 315 29.94 -13.70 5.91
C PRO A 315 28.88 -14.22 4.93
N SER A 316 28.52 -13.40 3.94
CA SER A 316 27.60 -13.82 2.87
C SER A 316 26.17 -14.19 3.33
N ALA A 317 25.77 -13.81 4.54
CA ALA A 317 24.47 -14.20 5.08
C ALA A 317 23.30 -13.71 4.21
N LEU A 318 22.36 -14.62 3.94
CA LEU A 318 21.07 -14.32 3.34
C LEU A 318 19.98 -14.99 4.19
N ILE A 319 19.12 -14.18 4.80
CA ILE A 319 17.99 -14.64 5.60
C ILE A 319 16.70 -14.27 4.87
N ARG A 320 15.76 -15.21 4.78
CA ARG A 320 14.48 -15.00 4.09
C ARG A 320 13.34 -15.24 5.05
N ILE A 321 12.64 -14.18 5.41
CA ILE A 321 11.52 -14.23 6.33
C ILE A 321 10.24 -14.25 5.52
N LYS A 322 9.43 -15.30 5.69
CA LYS A 322 8.14 -15.45 5.01
C LYS A 322 7.04 -15.87 5.97
N ALA A 323 5.87 -15.30 5.75
CA ALA A 323 4.62 -15.59 6.46
C ALA A 323 3.51 -14.69 5.90
N PRO A 324 2.23 -14.96 6.20
CA PRO A 324 1.14 -14.00 5.98
C PRO A 324 1.43 -12.63 6.61
N ARG A 325 0.73 -11.58 6.18
CA ARG A 325 0.87 -10.25 6.80
C ARG A 325 0.55 -10.32 8.29
N GLN A 326 1.05 -9.33 9.03
CA GLN A 326 0.79 -9.17 10.47
C GLN A 326 1.26 -10.35 11.36
N MET A 327 2.12 -11.24 10.85
CA MET A 327 2.77 -12.31 11.61
C MET A 327 4.06 -11.86 12.34
N GLY A 328 4.45 -10.59 12.25
CA GLY A 328 5.64 -10.04 12.93
C GLY A 328 6.94 -10.08 12.11
N LYS A 329 6.86 -10.20 10.77
CA LYS A 329 8.03 -10.30 9.88
C LYS A 329 8.97 -9.08 10.00
N THR A 330 8.41 -7.88 9.84
CA THR A 330 9.14 -6.60 9.96
C THR A 330 9.74 -6.43 11.35
N SER A 331 9.02 -6.81 12.41
CA SER A 331 9.52 -6.80 13.79
C SER A 331 10.73 -7.71 14.00
N LEU A 332 10.77 -8.87 13.35
CA LEU A 332 11.93 -9.76 13.37
C LEU A 332 13.09 -9.17 12.57
N MET A 333 12.85 -8.63 11.37
CA MET A 333 13.89 -7.97 10.57
C MET A 333 14.56 -6.83 11.35
N ALA A 334 13.77 -5.95 11.98
CA ALA A 334 14.28 -4.84 12.79
C ALA A 334 15.20 -5.30 13.94
N ARG A 335 14.87 -6.43 14.59
CA ARG A 335 15.70 -7.03 15.63
C ARG A 335 17.00 -7.60 15.10
N ILE A 336 16.97 -8.25 13.93
CA ILE A 336 18.17 -8.77 13.27
C ILE A 336 19.09 -7.60 12.87
N LEU A 337 18.53 -6.53 12.31
CA LEU A 337 19.28 -5.31 12.00
C LEU A 337 19.87 -4.70 13.28
N HIS A 338 19.07 -4.54 14.34
CA HIS A 338 19.56 -4.03 15.62
C HIS A 338 20.68 -4.90 16.21
N HIS A 339 20.56 -6.22 16.14
CA HIS A 339 21.62 -7.15 16.53
C HIS A 339 22.91 -6.89 15.74
N GLY A 340 22.81 -6.74 14.42
CA GLY A 340 23.94 -6.40 13.56
C GLY A 340 24.58 -5.06 13.87
N ALA A 341 23.78 -4.03 14.11
CA ALA A 341 24.26 -2.70 14.50
C ALA A 341 25.05 -2.76 15.83
N ARG A 342 24.60 -3.57 16.80
CA ARG A 342 25.34 -3.80 18.06
C ARG A 342 26.68 -4.53 17.87
N GLN A 343 26.87 -5.24 16.76
CA GLN A 343 28.15 -5.84 16.36
C GLN A 343 29.04 -4.85 15.58
N GLY A 344 28.60 -3.60 15.40
CA GLY A 344 29.33 -2.57 14.66
C GLY A 344 29.18 -2.68 13.13
N TYR A 345 28.14 -3.36 12.63
CA TYR A 345 27.85 -3.43 11.20
C TYR A 345 27.01 -2.25 10.73
N CYS A 346 27.18 -1.85 9.47
CA CYS A 346 26.28 -0.92 8.81
C CYS A 346 24.96 -1.61 8.53
N THR A 347 23.83 -0.97 8.82
CA THR A 347 22.50 -1.55 8.62
C THR A 347 21.62 -0.60 7.84
N VAL A 348 21.02 -1.07 6.76
CA VAL A 348 20.10 -0.27 5.92
C VAL A 348 18.75 -1.00 5.87
N PRO A 349 17.72 -0.50 6.56
CA PRO A 349 16.36 -0.93 6.34
C PRO A 349 15.80 -0.24 5.09
N LEU A 350 15.16 -1.00 4.20
CA LEU A 350 14.48 -0.48 3.02
C LEU A 350 13.07 -1.10 2.95
N THR A 351 12.05 -0.26 3.10
CA THR A 351 10.65 -0.63 2.81
C THR A 351 10.29 -0.20 1.39
N PHE A 352 9.67 -1.11 0.63
CA PHE A 352 9.14 -0.76 -0.68
C PHE A 352 7.80 0.00 -0.62
N GLN A 353 7.14 0.14 0.53
CA GLN A 353 5.83 0.81 0.64
C GLN A 353 5.88 2.33 0.43
N LEU A 354 7.01 2.97 0.69
CA LEU A 354 7.18 4.42 0.49
C LEU A 354 7.71 4.79 -0.90
N VAL A 355 7.86 3.82 -1.81
CA VAL A 355 8.47 4.03 -3.13
C VAL A 355 7.41 4.50 -4.13
N ASP A 356 7.64 5.63 -4.79
CA ASP A 356 6.71 6.15 -5.79
C ASP A 356 6.53 5.16 -6.94
N LYS A 357 5.29 5.02 -7.45
CA LYS A 357 5.01 4.19 -8.63
C LYS A 357 5.88 4.56 -9.83
N ALA A 358 6.25 5.83 -9.94
CA ALA A 358 7.12 6.33 -11.00
C ALA A 358 8.54 5.73 -10.97
N VAL A 359 9.02 5.24 -9.83
CA VAL A 359 10.31 4.54 -9.71
C VAL A 359 10.24 3.16 -10.36
N PHE A 360 9.08 2.49 -10.29
CA PHE A 360 8.81 1.21 -10.92
C PHE A 360 8.48 1.30 -12.42
N ALA A 361 8.73 2.44 -13.06
CA ALA A 361 8.45 2.62 -14.49
C ALA A 361 9.32 1.72 -15.38
N ASN A 362 10.57 1.44 -14.98
CA ASN A 362 11.46 0.49 -15.63
C ASN A 362 12.59 0.07 -14.67
N LEU A 363 13.31 -1.00 -15.03
CA LEU A 363 14.40 -1.54 -14.22
C LEU A 363 15.54 -0.54 -13.98
N ASP A 364 15.92 0.26 -14.98
CA ASP A 364 17.04 1.20 -14.86
C ASP A 364 16.77 2.26 -13.78
N LYS A 365 15.60 2.87 -13.85
CA LYS A 365 15.16 3.87 -12.86
C LYS A 365 15.05 3.27 -11.46
N PHE A 366 14.51 2.06 -11.36
CA PHE A 366 14.40 1.34 -10.10
C PHE A 366 15.77 1.05 -9.48
N LEU A 367 16.73 0.51 -10.26
CA LEU A 367 18.05 0.17 -9.75
C LEU A 367 18.91 1.41 -9.44
N LYS A 368 18.77 2.50 -10.21
CA LYS A 368 19.36 3.81 -9.86
C LYS A 368 18.83 4.31 -8.52
N TRP A 369 17.51 4.32 -8.37
CA TRP A 369 16.87 4.72 -7.11
C TRP A 369 17.34 3.85 -5.94
N PHE A 370 17.40 2.53 -6.13
CA PHE A 370 17.87 1.59 -5.11
C PHE A 370 19.32 1.86 -4.69
N CYS A 371 20.23 2.07 -5.65
CA CYS A 371 21.62 2.43 -5.38
C CYS A 371 21.75 3.76 -4.63
N ALA A 372 21.03 4.79 -5.09
CA ALA A 372 21.01 6.10 -4.45
C ALA A 372 20.45 6.03 -3.02
N TYR A 373 19.39 5.25 -2.80
CA TYR A 373 18.80 5.05 -1.49
C TYR A 373 19.79 4.41 -0.52
N VAL A 374 20.41 3.28 -0.91
CA VAL A 374 21.40 2.60 -0.04
C VAL A 374 22.61 3.49 0.24
N GLY A 375 23.11 4.22 -0.77
CA GLY A 375 24.17 5.20 -0.56
C GLY A 375 23.79 6.29 0.44
N ARG A 376 22.57 6.84 0.31
CA ARG A 376 22.05 7.88 1.21
C ARG A 376 21.93 7.41 2.66
N GLU A 377 21.38 6.21 2.88
CA GLU A 377 21.26 5.63 4.23
C GLU A 377 22.63 5.33 4.87
N LEU A 378 23.66 5.15 4.05
CA LEU A 378 25.06 5.02 4.49
C LEU A 378 25.79 6.36 4.59
N HIS A 379 25.10 7.49 4.38
CA HIS A 379 25.68 8.84 4.33
C HIS A 379 26.79 9.01 3.28
N LEU A 380 26.72 8.24 2.19
CA LEU A 380 27.61 8.35 1.04
C LEU A 380 27.01 9.31 0.00
N PRO A 381 27.83 10.15 -0.67
CA PRO A 381 27.34 10.99 -1.75
C PRO A 381 26.81 10.13 -2.91
N ASN A 382 25.82 10.64 -3.62
CA ASN A 382 25.34 9.98 -4.83
C ASN A 382 26.38 10.13 -5.95
N GLN A 383 26.89 9.01 -6.47
CA GLN A 383 27.90 8.97 -7.53
C GLN A 383 27.39 8.22 -8.76
N LEU A 384 26.07 8.13 -8.95
CA LEU A 384 25.50 7.39 -10.08
C LEU A 384 25.99 7.91 -11.42
N ASP A 385 26.14 9.22 -11.60
CA ASP A 385 26.58 9.80 -12.87
C ASP A 385 27.99 9.36 -13.28
N ASP A 386 28.86 9.03 -12.32
CA ASP A 386 30.25 8.61 -12.56
C ASP A 386 30.38 7.09 -12.79
N TYR A 387 29.45 6.31 -12.24
CA TYR A 387 29.52 4.84 -12.22
C TYR A 387 28.45 4.15 -13.07
N TRP A 388 27.46 4.88 -13.56
CA TRP A 388 26.38 4.36 -14.38
C TRP A 388 26.62 4.66 -15.85
N ASP A 389 27.04 3.64 -16.58
CA ASP A 389 27.38 3.76 -18.00
C ASP A 389 26.30 3.10 -18.87
N ASP A 390 25.74 3.86 -19.80
CA ASP A 390 24.67 3.43 -20.72
C ASP A 390 25.10 2.28 -21.66
N ILE A 391 26.41 2.02 -21.80
CA ILE A 391 26.94 0.88 -22.55
C ILE A 391 26.57 -0.45 -21.88
N PHE A 392 26.50 -0.47 -20.54
CA PHE A 392 26.19 -1.68 -19.77
C PHE A 392 24.72 -1.71 -19.35
N GLY A 393 24.16 -2.92 -19.22
CA GLY A 393 22.80 -3.08 -18.70
C GLY A 393 22.71 -2.72 -17.21
N SER A 394 21.54 -2.22 -16.79
CA SER A 394 21.29 -1.71 -15.43
C SER A 394 21.65 -2.69 -14.30
N LYS A 395 21.56 -4.01 -14.53
CA LYS A 395 22.01 -5.03 -13.57
C LYS A 395 23.52 -5.00 -13.33
N VAL A 396 24.30 -4.81 -14.40
CA VAL A 396 25.76 -4.71 -14.33
C VAL A 396 26.15 -3.41 -13.65
N ASN A 397 25.54 -2.28 -14.04
CA ASN A 397 25.79 -0.99 -13.40
C ASN A 397 25.46 -1.01 -11.90
N CYS A 398 24.32 -1.60 -11.51
CA CYS A 398 23.96 -1.75 -10.10
C CYS A 398 24.98 -2.61 -9.34
N LYS A 399 25.40 -3.76 -9.90
CA LYS A 399 26.44 -4.59 -9.32
C LYS A 399 27.75 -3.81 -9.14
N ASP A 400 28.18 -3.11 -10.19
CA ASP A 400 29.43 -2.34 -10.20
C ASP A 400 29.39 -1.18 -9.21
N TYR A 401 28.25 -0.50 -9.07
CA TYR A 401 28.07 0.57 -8.07
C TYR A 401 28.27 0.03 -6.64
N PHE A 402 27.70 -1.13 -6.33
CA PHE A 402 27.93 -1.77 -5.03
C PHE A 402 29.38 -2.22 -4.86
N GLU A 403 29.94 -2.90 -5.86
CA GLU A 403 31.26 -3.53 -5.78
C GLU A 403 32.42 -2.52 -5.77
N LYS A 404 32.33 -1.46 -6.57
CA LYS A 404 33.41 -0.49 -6.79
C LYS A 404 33.24 0.78 -5.97
N TYR A 405 32.01 1.14 -5.58
CA TYR A 405 31.74 2.36 -4.83
C TYR A 405 31.23 2.09 -3.41
N ILE A 406 30.06 1.49 -3.20
CA ILE A 406 29.47 1.39 -1.85
C ILE A 406 30.33 0.51 -0.91
N LEU A 407 30.61 -0.74 -1.28
CA LEU A 407 31.27 -1.71 -0.38
C LEU A 407 32.73 -1.37 -0.04
N PRO A 408 33.51 -0.72 -0.94
CA PRO A 408 34.83 -0.21 -0.59
C PRO A 408 34.84 0.97 0.39
N GLN A 409 33.77 1.77 0.45
CA GLN A 409 33.68 2.96 1.31
C GLN A 409 33.30 2.65 2.76
N ILE A 410 32.90 1.41 3.05
CA ILE A 410 32.52 0.96 4.39
C ILE A 410 33.58 0.00 4.97
N ASP A 411 34.00 0.29 6.20
CA ASP A 411 35.00 -0.50 6.92
C ASP A 411 34.41 -1.76 7.58
N SER A 412 33.10 -1.78 7.77
CA SER A 412 32.34 -2.90 8.35
C SER A 412 31.39 -3.55 7.35
N PRO A 413 30.98 -4.82 7.58
CA PRO A 413 29.89 -5.45 6.81
C PRO A 413 28.62 -4.60 6.75
N LEU A 414 27.89 -4.73 5.64
CA LEU A 414 26.59 -4.11 5.41
C LEU A 414 25.49 -5.17 5.49
N ILE A 415 24.51 -4.95 6.37
CA ILE A 415 23.25 -5.68 6.38
C ILE A 415 22.17 -4.84 5.72
N LEU A 416 21.65 -5.32 4.59
CA LEU A 416 20.54 -4.70 3.88
C LEU A 416 19.26 -5.49 4.16
N GLY A 417 18.31 -4.85 4.85
CA GLY A 417 16.99 -5.41 5.13
C GLY A 417 15.97 -4.90 4.12
N LEU A 418 15.45 -5.80 3.30
CA LEU A 418 14.45 -5.52 2.27
C LEU A 418 13.07 -5.95 2.77
N ASP A 419 12.22 -4.99 3.10
CA ASP A 419 10.86 -5.22 3.57
C ASP A 419 9.81 -4.94 2.50
N GLU A 420 8.73 -5.72 2.54
CA GLU A 420 7.60 -5.62 1.62
C GLU A 420 8.01 -5.70 0.15
N ILE A 421 8.97 -6.58 -0.16
CA ILE A 421 9.40 -6.84 -1.54
C ILE A 421 8.25 -7.33 -2.44
N ASP A 422 7.14 -7.76 -1.82
CA ASP A 422 5.86 -8.05 -2.46
C ASP A 422 5.33 -6.90 -3.34
N ARG A 423 5.71 -5.66 -3.07
CA ARG A 423 5.33 -4.54 -3.95
C ARG A 423 6.03 -4.62 -5.30
N VAL A 424 7.29 -5.05 -5.32
CA VAL A 424 8.08 -5.20 -6.55
C VAL A 424 7.43 -6.24 -7.47
N PHE A 425 6.78 -7.25 -6.89
CA PHE A 425 6.10 -8.33 -7.61
C PHE A 425 5.00 -7.81 -8.55
N GLN A 426 4.37 -6.66 -8.25
CA GLN A 426 3.39 -6.03 -9.13
C GLN A 426 3.98 -5.57 -10.49
N TYR A 427 5.31 -5.60 -10.61
CA TYR A 427 6.08 -5.22 -11.80
C TYR A 427 6.95 -6.42 -12.25
N PRO A 428 6.41 -7.38 -13.01
CA PRO A 428 7.08 -8.66 -13.29
C PRO A 428 8.49 -8.52 -13.88
N ASP A 429 8.69 -7.60 -14.83
CA ASP A 429 10.00 -7.37 -15.45
C ASP A 429 11.06 -6.90 -14.44
N ILE A 430 10.66 -6.04 -13.50
CA ILE A 430 11.53 -5.55 -12.43
C ILE A 430 11.77 -6.66 -11.41
N ALA A 431 10.71 -7.39 -11.03
CA ALA A 431 10.78 -8.46 -10.04
C ALA A 431 11.74 -9.57 -10.48
N GLU A 432 11.62 -10.07 -11.72
CA GLU A 432 12.49 -11.14 -12.24
C GLU A 432 13.96 -10.72 -12.16
N ASP A 433 14.29 -9.53 -12.67
CA ASP A 433 15.66 -9.06 -12.78
C ASP A 433 16.26 -8.65 -11.43
N PHE A 434 15.48 -7.98 -10.56
CA PHE A 434 15.96 -7.56 -9.24
C PHE A 434 16.18 -8.75 -8.30
N LEU A 435 15.24 -9.71 -8.27
CA LEU A 435 15.41 -10.93 -7.49
C LEU A 435 16.61 -11.75 -8.01
N GLY A 436 16.74 -11.87 -9.34
CA GLY A 436 17.90 -12.49 -9.96
C GLY A 436 19.22 -11.83 -9.56
N LEU A 437 19.24 -10.49 -9.44
CA LEU A 437 20.39 -9.72 -8.99
C LEU A 437 20.76 -10.02 -7.53
N LEU A 438 19.79 -10.03 -6.61
CA LEU A 438 20.04 -10.36 -5.19
C LEU A 438 20.63 -11.76 -5.03
N ARG A 439 20.11 -12.73 -5.79
CA ARG A 439 20.66 -14.09 -5.83
C ARG A 439 22.10 -14.09 -6.36
N ALA A 440 22.36 -13.36 -7.46
CA ALA A 440 23.69 -13.29 -8.06
C ALA A 440 24.71 -12.69 -7.09
N TRP A 441 24.34 -11.66 -6.33
CA TRP A 441 25.21 -11.08 -5.29
C TRP A 441 25.53 -12.06 -4.17
N HIS A 442 24.53 -12.81 -3.69
CA HIS A 442 24.75 -13.87 -2.72
C HIS A 442 25.71 -14.96 -3.26
N GLU A 443 25.57 -15.39 -4.51
CA GLU A 443 26.49 -16.37 -5.11
C GLU A 443 27.89 -15.80 -5.33
N GLU A 444 28.02 -14.54 -5.73
CA GLU A 444 29.32 -13.86 -5.91
C GLU A 444 30.08 -13.76 -4.58
N SER A 445 29.38 -13.56 -3.47
CA SER A 445 29.98 -13.50 -2.13
C SER A 445 30.72 -14.79 -1.72
N LYS A 446 30.39 -15.93 -2.35
CA LYS A 446 31.13 -17.20 -2.14
C LYS A 446 32.49 -17.20 -2.85
N ARG A 447 32.69 -16.32 -3.83
CA ARG A 447 33.88 -16.28 -4.69
C ARG A 447 34.75 -15.05 -4.44
N ARG A 448 34.15 -13.89 -4.15
CA ARG A 448 34.83 -12.61 -3.98
C ARG A 448 34.68 -12.09 -2.55
N ASP A 449 35.80 -11.70 -1.96
CA ASP A 449 35.83 -11.23 -0.56
C ASP A 449 35.07 -9.91 -0.35
N ILE A 450 35.06 -9.00 -1.33
CA ILE A 450 34.31 -7.74 -1.21
C ILE A 450 32.80 -8.01 -1.00
N TRP A 451 32.25 -8.99 -1.69
CA TRP A 451 30.83 -9.36 -1.59
C TRP A 451 30.50 -10.12 -0.30
N LYS A 452 31.49 -10.68 0.42
CA LYS A 452 31.29 -11.23 1.77
C LYS A 452 30.89 -10.17 2.79
N LYS A 453 31.19 -8.89 2.52
CA LYS A 453 30.74 -7.76 3.33
C LYS A 453 29.23 -7.54 3.24
N LEU A 454 28.59 -7.90 2.12
CA LEU A 454 27.15 -7.74 1.96
C LEU A 454 26.39 -8.91 2.60
N ARG A 455 25.37 -8.57 3.39
CA ARG A 455 24.45 -9.49 4.04
C ARG A 455 23.03 -9.03 3.79
N LEU A 456 22.14 -9.96 3.54
CA LEU A 456 20.79 -9.68 3.05
C LEU A 456 19.75 -10.26 4.00
N ILE A 457 18.72 -9.49 4.30
CA ILE A 457 17.48 -9.97 4.89
C ILE A 457 16.37 -9.64 3.90
N VAL A 458 15.63 -10.65 3.43
CA VAL A 458 14.52 -10.46 2.48
C VAL A 458 13.23 -10.87 3.16
N VAL A 459 12.34 -9.92 3.33
CA VAL A 459 11.01 -10.12 3.92
C VAL A 459 9.96 -10.08 2.81
N HIS A 460 9.15 -11.13 2.75
CA HIS A 460 8.02 -11.19 1.82
C HIS A 460 6.81 -11.83 2.48
N SER A 461 5.63 -11.45 1.99
CA SER A 461 4.37 -12.05 2.34
C SER A 461 4.11 -13.28 1.48
N THR A 462 3.44 -14.26 2.06
CA THR A 462 2.93 -15.41 1.27
C THR A 462 1.68 -15.05 0.47
N GLU A 463 1.07 -13.88 0.72
CA GLU A 463 -0.22 -13.47 0.11
C GLU A 463 -0.14 -13.18 -1.40
N VAL A 464 1.00 -12.71 -1.92
CA VAL A 464 1.15 -12.31 -3.32
C VAL A 464 1.72 -13.47 -4.13
N TYR A 465 0.85 -14.20 -4.85
CA TYR A 465 1.25 -15.33 -5.67
C TYR A 465 1.74 -14.89 -7.06
N ILE A 466 3.03 -15.01 -7.31
CA ILE A 466 3.59 -14.92 -8.67
C ILE A 466 4.16 -16.28 -9.08
N PRO A 467 3.81 -16.79 -10.27
CA PRO A 467 4.52 -17.91 -10.87
C PRO A 467 5.95 -17.46 -11.22
N MET A 468 6.85 -17.51 -10.23
CA MET A 468 8.26 -17.21 -10.43
C MET A 468 9.00 -18.44 -10.95
N ASN A 469 9.96 -18.22 -11.84
CA ASN A 469 10.88 -19.25 -12.27
C ASN A 469 11.75 -19.70 -11.08
N ILE A 470 11.63 -20.98 -10.72
CA ILE A 470 12.32 -21.62 -9.59
C ILE A 470 13.85 -21.37 -9.61
N ASN A 471 14.43 -21.16 -10.80
CA ASN A 471 15.87 -21.01 -10.96
C ASN A 471 16.39 -19.55 -10.88
N GLN A 472 15.52 -18.55 -10.91
CA GLN A 472 15.94 -17.13 -10.99
C GLN A 472 15.75 -16.35 -9.69
N SER A 473 15.14 -16.95 -8.66
CA SER A 473 14.80 -16.25 -7.42
C SER A 473 15.78 -16.52 -6.26
N PRO A 474 16.03 -15.54 -5.37
CA PRO A 474 16.80 -15.77 -4.15
C PRO A 474 16.00 -16.62 -3.15
N PHE A 475 14.72 -16.91 -3.40
CA PHE A 475 13.84 -17.70 -2.53
C PHE A 475 14.22 -19.19 -2.39
N ASN A 476 15.28 -19.64 -3.06
CA ASN A 476 15.83 -20.99 -2.94
C ASN A 476 17.25 -21.04 -2.33
N VAL A 477 17.78 -19.92 -1.85
CA VAL A 477 19.12 -19.84 -1.22
C VAL A 477 19.05 -19.13 0.13
N GLY A 478 20.09 -19.27 0.96
CA GLY A 478 20.11 -18.71 2.32
C GLY A 478 19.21 -19.45 3.31
N LEU A 479 19.06 -18.88 4.51
CA LEU A 479 18.23 -19.43 5.59
C LEU A 479 16.75 -19.09 5.36
N PRO A 480 15.86 -20.07 5.10
CA PRO A 480 14.42 -19.84 5.16
C PRO A 480 13.95 -19.71 6.62
N VAL A 481 13.15 -18.70 6.89
CA VAL A 481 12.50 -18.45 8.17
C VAL A 481 11.00 -18.34 7.94
N ASP A 482 10.29 -19.38 8.35
CA ASP A 482 8.84 -19.42 8.44
C ASP A 482 8.41 -18.93 9.82
N LEU A 483 7.57 -17.90 9.87
CA LEU A 483 7.03 -17.40 11.14
C LEU A 483 5.72 -18.10 11.51
N PRO A 484 5.71 -18.96 12.54
CA PRO A 484 4.50 -19.63 12.98
C PRO A 484 3.61 -18.68 13.81
N GLU A 485 2.38 -19.14 14.04
CA GLU A 485 1.50 -18.62 15.08
C GLU A 485 2.11 -18.77 16.48
N PHE A 486 1.66 -17.94 17.41
CA PHE A 486 1.97 -18.11 18.82
C PHE A 486 1.34 -19.38 19.39
N ASN A 487 2.09 -20.08 20.23
CA ASN A 487 1.57 -21.16 21.06
C ASN A 487 0.91 -20.62 22.35
N SER A 488 0.29 -21.50 23.13
CA SER A 488 -0.39 -21.13 24.38
C SER A 488 0.55 -20.45 25.38
N GLN A 489 1.79 -20.94 25.54
CA GLN A 489 2.77 -20.34 26.45
C GLN A 489 3.14 -18.90 26.04
N GLN A 490 3.27 -18.65 24.74
CA GLN A 490 3.57 -17.32 24.20
C GLN A 490 2.40 -16.36 24.37
N ILE A 491 1.16 -16.84 24.25
CA ILE A 491 -0.04 -16.01 24.48
C ILE A 491 -0.21 -15.73 25.97
N GLN A 492 0.07 -16.72 26.84
CA GLN A 492 0.08 -16.54 28.29
C GLN A 492 1.11 -15.50 28.73
N ASP A 493 2.33 -15.55 28.20
CA ASP A 493 3.37 -14.54 28.42
C ASP A 493 2.91 -13.15 27.93
N LEU A 494 2.33 -13.07 26.74
CA LEU A 494 1.80 -11.81 26.22
C LEU A 494 0.67 -11.25 27.11
N ALA A 495 -0.26 -12.09 27.56
CA ALA A 495 -1.32 -11.69 28.47
C ALA A 495 -0.75 -11.13 29.79
N ALA A 496 0.27 -11.78 30.36
CA ALA A 496 0.95 -11.30 31.56
C ALA A 496 1.62 -9.93 31.33
N ARG A 497 2.24 -9.69 30.15
CA ARG A 497 2.80 -8.38 29.77
C ARG A 497 1.74 -7.29 29.61
N HIS A 498 0.49 -7.67 29.31
CA HIS A 498 -0.68 -6.79 29.35
C HIS A 498 -1.29 -6.64 30.75
N ASN A 499 -0.63 -7.13 31.81
CA ASN A 499 -1.10 -7.16 33.19
C ASN A 499 -2.40 -7.95 33.38
N LEU A 500 -2.64 -8.97 32.54
CA LEU A 500 -3.79 -9.86 32.64
C LEU A 500 -3.37 -11.18 33.31
N ASN A 501 -3.98 -11.50 34.45
CA ASN A 501 -3.75 -12.75 35.17
C ASN A 501 -4.65 -13.86 34.62
N TRP A 502 -4.44 -14.25 33.36
CA TRP A 502 -5.26 -15.27 32.72
C TRP A 502 -4.88 -16.69 33.14
N SER A 503 -5.88 -17.55 33.20
CA SER A 503 -5.71 -19.01 33.32
C SER A 503 -5.46 -19.65 31.95
N GLU A 504 -4.94 -20.89 31.95
CA GLU A 504 -4.77 -21.68 30.73
C GLU A 504 -6.09 -21.81 29.93
N ALA A 505 -7.22 -21.96 30.62
CA ALA A 505 -8.53 -22.04 29.99
C ALA A 505 -8.90 -20.77 29.20
N GLN A 506 -8.57 -19.58 29.72
CA GLN A 506 -8.82 -18.31 29.02
C GLN A 506 -7.91 -18.13 27.81
N VAL A 507 -6.67 -18.62 27.89
CA VAL A 507 -5.76 -18.65 26.75
C VAL A 507 -6.26 -19.60 25.67
N GLU A 508 -6.68 -20.81 26.03
CA GLU A 508 -7.28 -21.78 25.11
C GLU A 508 -8.54 -21.23 24.44
N GLU A 509 -9.35 -20.50 25.21
CA GLU A 509 -10.56 -19.85 24.72
C GLU A 509 -10.26 -18.75 23.70
N LEU A 510 -9.30 -17.86 23.96
CA LEU A 510 -8.86 -16.88 22.96
C LEU A 510 -8.25 -17.57 21.73
N MET A 511 -7.44 -18.61 21.93
CA MET A 511 -6.86 -19.39 20.84
C MET A 511 -7.91 -20.09 19.99
N ALA A 512 -9.04 -20.52 20.55
CA ALA A 512 -10.14 -21.07 19.78
C ALA A 512 -10.72 -20.00 18.82
N ILE A 513 -10.88 -18.76 19.30
CA ILE A 513 -11.44 -17.65 18.52
C ILE A 513 -10.47 -17.24 17.41
N VAL A 514 -9.24 -16.85 17.74
CA VAL A 514 -8.31 -16.19 16.80
C VAL A 514 -7.08 -17.01 16.42
N GLY A 515 -6.96 -18.23 16.94
CA GLY A 515 -5.75 -19.03 16.82
C GLY A 515 -4.60 -18.40 17.59
N GLY A 516 -3.37 -18.63 17.12
CA GLY A 516 -2.19 -17.94 17.61
C GLY A 516 -1.76 -16.76 16.74
N HIS A 517 -2.67 -16.13 16.01
CA HIS A 517 -2.32 -15.05 15.09
C HIS A 517 -1.78 -13.83 15.87
N PRO A 518 -0.49 -13.45 15.73
CA PRO A 518 0.15 -12.46 16.60
C PRO A 518 -0.59 -11.12 16.71
N TYR A 519 -1.02 -10.57 15.57
CA TYR A 519 -1.79 -9.33 15.55
C TYR A 519 -3.17 -9.44 16.20
N LEU A 520 -3.99 -10.44 15.84
CA LEU A 520 -5.33 -10.61 16.40
C LEU A 520 -5.31 -10.89 17.91
N VAL A 521 -4.33 -11.67 18.38
CA VAL A 521 -4.10 -11.89 19.82
C VAL A 521 -3.78 -10.55 20.49
N ARG A 522 -2.86 -9.76 19.92
CA ARG A 522 -2.44 -8.49 20.52
C ARG A 522 -3.55 -7.42 20.49
N VAL A 523 -4.43 -7.42 19.48
CA VAL A 523 -5.66 -6.61 19.44
C VAL A 523 -6.61 -7.00 20.57
N ALA A 524 -6.87 -8.31 20.78
CA ALA A 524 -7.72 -8.78 21.87
C ALA A 524 -7.17 -8.35 23.24
N LEU A 525 -5.90 -8.68 23.52
CA LEU A 525 -5.28 -8.38 24.81
C LEU A 525 -5.22 -6.87 25.09
N TYR A 526 -4.99 -6.06 24.05
CA TYR A 526 -5.04 -4.61 24.16
C TYR A 526 -6.44 -4.11 24.59
N HIS A 527 -7.51 -4.52 23.89
CA HIS A 527 -8.86 -4.07 24.23
C HIS A 527 -9.38 -4.63 25.56
N ILE A 528 -9.02 -5.87 25.91
CA ILE A 528 -9.40 -6.47 27.19
C ILE A 528 -8.70 -5.75 28.35
N SER A 529 -7.41 -5.43 28.20
CA SER A 529 -6.66 -4.70 29.24
C SER A 529 -7.08 -3.23 29.38
N ARG A 530 -7.58 -2.58 28.31
CA ARG A 530 -7.85 -1.13 28.29
C ARG A 530 -9.32 -0.73 28.33
N SER A 531 -10.17 -1.44 27.59
CA SER A 531 -11.54 -1.01 27.30
C SER A 531 -12.57 -1.70 28.18
N GLY A 532 -12.15 -2.55 29.11
CA GLY A 532 -13.04 -3.35 29.95
C GLY A 532 -13.80 -4.45 29.20
N LEU A 533 -13.45 -4.69 27.93
CA LEU A 533 -14.01 -5.77 27.12
C LEU A 533 -13.67 -7.11 27.78
N THR A 534 -14.67 -7.94 28.01
CA THR A 534 -14.47 -9.29 28.53
C THR A 534 -14.25 -10.29 27.40
N LEU A 535 -13.67 -11.45 27.71
CA LEU A 535 -13.47 -12.52 26.73
C LEU A 535 -14.82 -13.07 26.20
N ASP A 536 -15.85 -13.08 27.04
CA ASP A 536 -17.21 -13.45 26.64
C ASP A 536 -17.83 -12.44 25.66
N GLU A 537 -17.72 -11.14 25.95
CA GLU A 537 -18.18 -10.08 25.01
C GLU A 537 -17.37 -10.11 23.71
N LEU A 538 -16.08 -10.45 23.77
CA LEU A 538 -15.26 -10.61 22.57
C LEU A 538 -15.84 -11.71 21.68
N LYS A 539 -16.24 -12.87 22.23
CA LYS A 539 -16.85 -13.95 21.44
C LYS A 539 -18.10 -13.50 20.70
N GLU A 540 -18.96 -12.74 21.37
CA GLU A 540 -20.23 -12.27 20.78
C GLU A 540 -20.01 -11.21 19.71
N THR A 541 -18.98 -10.38 19.86
CA THR A 541 -18.71 -9.22 18.98
C THR A 541 -17.60 -9.46 17.95
N ALA A 542 -16.92 -10.62 17.97
CA ALA A 542 -15.72 -10.88 17.19
C ALA A 542 -15.92 -10.69 15.68
N ILE A 543 -17.07 -11.12 15.16
CA ILE A 543 -17.44 -11.04 13.74
C ILE A 543 -18.29 -9.81 13.40
N ALA A 544 -18.59 -8.94 14.37
CA ALA A 544 -19.44 -7.79 14.14
C ALA A 544 -18.76 -6.78 13.21
N ASP A 545 -19.54 -6.09 12.37
CA ASP A 545 -19.04 -5.06 11.45
C ASP A 545 -18.34 -3.89 12.15
N ALA A 546 -18.68 -3.65 13.41
CA ALA A 546 -18.05 -2.65 14.27
C ALA A 546 -17.14 -3.29 15.35
N GLY A 547 -16.86 -4.59 15.24
CA GLY A 547 -16.00 -5.33 16.18
C GLY A 547 -14.52 -4.99 15.99
N ILE A 548 -13.70 -5.38 16.98
CA ILE A 548 -12.26 -5.05 17.04
C ILE A 548 -11.44 -5.70 15.91
N TYR A 549 -11.99 -6.71 15.23
CA TYR A 549 -11.36 -7.40 14.09
C TYR A 549 -11.90 -6.98 12.73
N SER A 550 -12.86 -6.04 12.68
CA SER A 550 -13.59 -5.66 11.46
C SER A 550 -12.67 -5.29 10.30
N ASP A 551 -11.64 -4.47 10.53
CA ASP A 551 -10.69 -4.05 9.49
C ASP A 551 -9.93 -5.23 8.88
N HIS A 552 -9.41 -6.11 9.73
CA HIS A 552 -8.68 -7.30 9.29
C HIS A 552 -9.58 -8.22 8.46
N LEU A 553 -10.79 -8.49 8.97
CA LEU A 553 -11.75 -9.38 8.33
C LEU A 553 -12.22 -8.83 6.98
N ARG A 554 -12.51 -7.53 6.90
CA ARG A 554 -12.86 -6.86 5.63
C ARG A 554 -11.75 -6.94 4.61
N ARG A 555 -10.49 -6.77 5.01
CA ARG A 555 -9.36 -6.90 4.09
C ARG A 555 -9.25 -8.32 3.54
N GLN A 556 -9.43 -9.32 4.41
CA GLN A 556 -9.38 -10.72 3.99
C GLN A 556 -10.57 -11.08 3.07
N LEU A 557 -11.76 -10.54 3.34
CA LEU A 557 -12.91 -10.68 2.45
C LEU A 557 -12.62 -10.08 1.08
N TRP A 558 -12.10 -8.86 1.04
CA TRP A 558 -11.73 -8.20 -0.21
C TRP A 558 -10.67 -9.01 -0.98
N ASN A 559 -9.62 -9.51 -0.32
CA ASN A 559 -8.64 -10.38 -0.95
C ASN A 559 -9.27 -11.65 -1.58
N LEU A 560 -10.34 -12.19 -0.99
CA LEU A 560 -11.06 -13.34 -1.55
C LEU A 560 -11.99 -12.94 -2.71
N GLU A 561 -12.63 -11.78 -2.65
CA GLU A 561 -13.53 -11.27 -3.69
C GLU A 561 -12.80 -11.03 -5.02
N GLU A 562 -11.52 -10.62 -4.98
CA GLU A 562 -10.65 -10.52 -6.16
C GLU A 562 -10.43 -11.86 -6.88
N TYR A 563 -10.61 -12.99 -6.17
CA TYR A 563 -10.39 -14.34 -6.70
C TYR A 563 -11.58 -15.26 -6.41
N PRO A 564 -12.61 -15.29 -7.29
CA PRO A 564 -13.85 -16.05 -7.07
C PRO A 564 -13.65 -17.54 -6.74
N GLU A 565 -12.63 -18.18 -7.32
CA GLU A 565 -12.27 -19.56 -6.98
C GLU A 565 -11.81 -19.75 -5.53
N LEU A 566 -11.09 -18.79 -4.97
CA LEU A 566 -10.64 -18.83 -3.57
C LEU A 566 -11.80 -18.52 -2.63
N ALA A 567 -12.66 -17.56 -2.98
CA ALA A 567 -13.89 -17.28 -2.24
C ALA A 567 -14.79 -18.52 -2.16
N GLN A 568 -14.96 -19.24 -3.28
CA GLN A 568 -15.72 -20.49 -3.30
C GLN A 568 -15.07 -21.57 -2.39
N GLY A 569 -13.75 -21.76 -2.50
CA GLY A 569 -13.05 -22.72 -1.64
C GLY A 569 -13.17 -22.37 -0.14
N MET A 570 -13.06 -21.08 0.20
CA MET A 570 -13.20 -20.61 1.58
C MET A 570 -14.64 -20.79 2.09
N ARG A 571 -15.65 -20.57 1.24
CA ARG A 571 -17.06 -20.82 1.56
C ARG A 571 -17.31 -22.29 1.90
N GLU A 572 -16.78 -23.21 1.10
CA GLU A 572 -16.91 -24.66 1.33
C GLU A 572 -16.27 -25.06 2.67
N ILE A 573 -15.06 -24.55 2.94
CA ILE A 573 -14.33 -24.80 4.20
C ILE A 573 -15.08 -24.21 5.41
N ALA A 574 -15.61 -22.99 5.29
CA ALA A 574 -16.30 -22.31 6.39
C ALA A 574 -17.68 -22.94 6.72
N ALA A 575 -18.33 -23.55 5.73
CA ALA A 575 -19.61 -24.23 5.90
C ALA A 575 -19.48 -25.65 6.48
N ALA A 576 -18.33 -26.31 6.30
CA ALA A 576 -18.12 -27.69 6.71
C ALA A 576 -17.61 -27.82 8.15
N ASP A 577 -18.16 -28.79 8.89
CA ASP A 577 -17.71 -29.10 10.26
C ASP A 577 -16.47 -30.03 10.27
N SER A 578 -16.14 -30.64 9.14
CA SER A 578 -14.98 -31.51 8.93
C SER A 578 -13.98 -30.89 7.94
N PRO A 579 -12.71 -31.34 7.93
CA PRO A 579 -11.74 -30.92 6.91
C PRO A 579 -12.28 -31.15 5.49
N VAL A 580 -11.97 -30.22 4.59
CA VAL A 580 -12.47 -30.24 3.20
C VAL A 580 -11.31 -30.40 2.22
N PRO A 581 -11.36 -31.38 1.31
CA PRO A 581 -10.37 -31.49 0.24
C PRO A 581 -10.62 -30.41 -0.81
N LEU A 582 -9.62 -29.58 -1.08
CA LEU A 582 -9.65 -28.61 -2.17
C LEU A 582 -8.61 -28.96 -3.25
N LYS A 583 -8.75 -28.36 -4.43
CA LYS A 583 -7.70 -28.42 -5.44
C LYS A 583 -6.39 -27.88 -4.86
N ALA A 584 -5.27 -28.56 -5.11
CA ALA A 584 -3.97 -28.24 -4.52
C ALA A 584 -3.59 -26.75 -4.62
N MET A 585 -3.85 -26.10 -5.76
CA MET A 585 -3.55 -24.67 -5.95
C MET A 585 -4.47 -23.75 -5.12
N GLN A 586 -5.74 -24.11 -4.95
CA GLN A 586 -6.67 -23.35 -4.11
C GLN A 586 -6.31 -23.49 -2.63
N ALA A 587 -6.06 -24.72 -2.18
CA ALA A 587 -5.59 -25.03 -0.82
C ALA A 587 -4.31 -24.26 -0.48
N PHE A 588 -3.31 -24.30 -1.36
CA PHE A 588 -2.05 -23.59 -1.19
C PHE A 588 -2.24 -22.07 -1.10
N LYS A 589 -3.06 -21.48 -1.97
CA LYS A 589 -3.31 -20.03 -1.96
C LYS A 589 -4.05 -19.57 -0.70
N LEU A 590 -5.06 -20.32 -0.25
CA LEU A 590 -5.78 -20.01 0.98
C LEU A 590 -4.89 -20.13 2.22
N ASP A 591 -4.00 -21.13 2.26
CA ASP A 591 -3.03 -21.27 3.35
C ASP A 591 -2.01 -20.12 3.33
N SER A 592 -1.58 -19.73 2.14
CA SER A 592 -0.66 -18.60 1.91
C SER A 592 -1.28 -17.24 2.29
N LEU A 593 -2.60 -17.10 2.17
CA LEU A 593 -3.36 -15.95 2.72
C LEU A 593 -3.44 -15.96 4.25
N GLY A 594 -3.07 -17.07 4.89
CA GLY A 594 -3.22 -17.26 6.32
C GLY A 594 -4.68 -17.40 6.75
N LEU A 595 -5.54 -17.98 5.91
CA LEU A 595 -6.97 -18.17 6.20
C LEU A 595 -7.33 -19.60 6.62
N VAL A 596 -6.55 -20.57 6.14
CA VAL A 596 -6.76 -21.99 6.42
C VAL A 596 -5.48 -22.61 6.99
N LYS A 597 -5.62 -23.85 7.49
CA LYS A 597 -4.50 -24.75 7.82
C LYS A 597 -4.66 -26.02 7.00
N LEU A 598 -3.56 -26.53 6.47
CA LEU A 598 -3.52 -27.82 5.77
C LEU A 598 -3.40 -28.98 6.77
N GLN A 599 -4.30 -29.94 6.67
CA GLN A 599 -4.26 -31.24 7.37
C GLN A 599 -4.16 -32.35 6.32
N GLY A 600 -2.93 -32.75 5.98
CA GLY A 600 -2.71 -33.66 4.86
C GLY A 600 -3.15 -33.01 3.54
N ASN A 601 -4.14 -33.61 2.87
CA ASN A 601 -4.72 -33.10 1.61
C ASN A 601 -6.02 -32.30 1.83
N GLU A 602 -6.41 -32.09 3.08
CA GLU A 602 -7.65 -31.40 3.45
C GLU A 602 -7.33 -30.06 4.12
N CYS A 603 -8.29 -29.14 4.09
CA CYS A 603 -8.17 -27.81 4.64
C CYS A 603 -9.19 -27.61 5.76
N VAL A 604 -8.79 -26.91 6.81
CA VAL A 604 -9.67 -26.43 7.87
C VAL A 604 -9.52 -24.91 8.02
N PRO A 605 -10.55 -24.18 8.49
CA PRO A 605 -10.37 -22.79 8.88
C PRO A 605 -9.23 -22.66 9.88
N ARG A 606 -8.41 -21.61 9.75
CA ARG A 606 -7.26 -21.41 10.64
C ARG A 606 -7.67 -21.12 12.09
N CYS A 607 -8.80 -20.46 12.27
CA CYS A 607 -9.43 -20.16 13.56
C CYS A 607 -10.95 -20.00 13.40
N GLU A 608 -11.66 -19.99 14.52
CA GLU A 608 -13.12 -19.91 14.53
C GLU A 608 -13.65 -18.56 14.05
N LEU A 609 -12.89 -17.48 14.29
CA LEU A 609 -13.20 -16.14 13.78
C LEU A 609 -13.41 -16.16 12.26
N TYR A 610 -12.49 -16.78 11.52
CA TYR A 610 -12.60 -16.89 10.07
C TYR A 610 -13.75 -17.80 9.65
N ARG A 611 -13.93 -18.95 10.33
CA ARG A 611 -15.05 -19.86 10.04
C ARG A 611 -16.38 -19.10 10.09
N GLN A 612 -16.66 -18.43 11.21
CA GLN A 612 -17.93 -17.74 11.43
C GLN A 612 -18.12 -16.56 10.48
N TYR A 613 -17.08 -15.72 10.35
CA TYR A 613 -17.16 -14.52 9.51
C TYR A 613 -17.43 -14.88 8.04
N PHE A 614 -16.64 -15.80 7.45
CA PHE A 614 -16.81 -16.15 6.05
C PHE A 614 -18.04 -17.01 5.78
N ARG A 615 -18.51 -17.81 6.74
CA ARG A 615 -19.81 -18.51 6.63
C ARG A 615 -20.96 -17.52 6.48
N SER A 616 -20.93 -16.41 7.22
CA SER A 616 -21.96 -15.36 7.13
C SER A 616 -21.85 -14.52 5.85
N HIS A 617 -20.63 -14.11 5.48
CA HIS A 617 -20.44 -13.11 4.41
C HIS A 617 -20.31 -13.71 3.01
N LEU A 618 -19.77 -14.93 2.87
CA LEU A 618 -19.65 -15.58 1.56
C LEU A 618 -20.90 -16.36 1.17
N SER A 619 -21.83 -16.62 2.09
CA SER A 619 -23.11 -17.29 1.76
C SER A 619 -24.09 -16.38 0.99
N ALA A 620 -23.87 -15.06 1.02
CA ALA A 620 -24.72 -14.07 0.34
C ALA A 620 -24.31 -13.78 -1.12
N ILE A 621 -23.15 -14.25 -1.57
CA ILE A 621 -22.64 -14.04 -2.94
C ILE A 621 -23.14 -15.20 -3.82
N VAL A 622 -24.33 -15.04 -4.42
CA VAL A 622 -24.94 -15.97 -5.39
C VAL A 622 -24.74 -15.47 -6.81
#